data_AF-A0A953E6C7-F1
#
_entry.id   AF-A0A953E6C7-F1
#
_cell.length_a   1.000
_cell.length_b   1.000
_cell.length_c   1.000
_cell.angle_alpha   90.00
_cell.angle_beta   90.00
_cell.angle_gamma   90.00
#
_symmetry.space_group_name_H-M   'P 1'
#
loop_
_entity.id
_entity.type
_entity.pdbx_description
1 polymer ?
#
loop_
_entity_poly.entity_id
_entity_poly.type
_entity_poly.pdbx_seq_one_letter_code
_entity_poly.pdbx_strand_id
1 'polypeptide(L)'
;MREAAAGWLAEAVETGNPLAPLPAEAMPRTVPEGSQIAALVLERLGMVPCGLRLAPGPEGRTIPGAVLEARLLPDGASIALAALRHPSVAPAVLGVLAEDLSRRDESPPVFASLHPALDIAAWRLRDPPSTAALAAADLGGLGLLVVGRAKRMAPAPLRLGFGPAGVRRQSNPVDLPAALQQAASTARRAGGLPEGAVLVAVLGPAIVPAAGTEFSASFGVLGRVRAGFA
;
A
#
# COMPACT_ATOMS: atom_id res chain seq x y z
N MET A 1 18.61 6.44 -18.23
CA MET A 1 18.22 7.20 -17.02
C MET A 1 17.33 6.41 -16.06
N ARG A 2 16.22 5.79 -16.51
CA ARG A 2 15.35 4.98 -15.61
C ARG A 2 16.09 3.85 -14.89
N GLU A 3 16.97 3.14 -15.59
CA GLU A 3 17.82 2.10 -15.00
C GLU A 3 18.74 2.63 -13.88
N ALA A 4 19.29 3.83 -14.06
CA ALA A 4 20.14 4.46 -13.04
C ALA A 4 19.30 4.87 -11.82
N ALA A 5 18.13 5.47 -12.05
CA ALA A 5 17.17 5.78 -10.98
C ALA A 5 16.77 4.53 -10.19
N ALA A 6 16.49 3.43 -10.89
CA ALA A 6 16.18 2.15 -10.27
C ALA A 6 17.37 1.60 -9.48
N GLY A 7 18.59 1.73 -9.99
CA GLY A 7 19.81 1.33 -9.28
C GLY A 7 19.98 2.04 -7.94
N TRP A 8 19.86 3.37 -7.92
CA TRP A 8 19.96 4.15 -6.67
C TRP A 8 18.84 3.84 -5.68
N LEU A 9 17.61 3.67 -6.16
CA LEU A 9 16.48 3.30 -5.30
C LEU A 9 16.62 1.87 -4.75
N ALA A 10 17.13 0.93 -5.54
CA ALA A 10 17.41 -0.44 -5.09
C ALA A 10 18.46 -0.46 -3.98
N GLU A 11 19.58 0.27 -4.14
CA GLU A 11 20.61 0.41 -3.11
C GLU A 11 20.03 0.96 -1.80
N ALA A 12 19.14 1.96 -1.88
CA ALA A 12 18.49 2.53 -0.71
C ALA A 12 17.56 1.53 0.01
N VAL A 13 16.92 0.61 -0.73
CA VAL A 13 16.11 -0.47 -0.16
C VAL A 13 16.99 -1.53 0.50
N GLU A 14 18.10 -1.93 -0.12
CA GLU A 14 19.01 -2.97 0.40
C GLU A 14 19.74 -2.50 1.66
N THR A 15 20.23 -1.27 1.65
CA THR A 15 21.07 -0.74 2.74
C THR A 15 20.26 -0.11 3.86
N GLY A 16 19.01 0.30 3.60
CA GLY A 16 18.20 1.11 4.52
C GLY A 16 18.68 2.56 4.66
N ASN A 17 19.75 2.95 3.96
CA ASN A 17 20.27 4.31 4.00
C ASN A 17 19.37 5.26 3.20
N PRO A 18 19.14 6.49 3.68
CA PRO A 18 18.34 7.46 2.96
C PRO A 18 19.00 7.83 1.64
N LEU A 19 18.26 7.72 0.54
CA LEU A 19 18.71 8.22 -0.74
C LEU A 19 18.59 9.75 -0.80
N ALA A 20 19.62 10.43 -1.28
CA ALA A 20 19.51 11.85 -1.63
C ALA A 20 18.46 12.06 -2.75
N PRO A 21 18.00 13.30 -3.01
CA PRO A 21 17.16 13.57 -4.16
C PRO A 21 17.79 13.02 -5.46
N LEU A 22 16.97 12.41 -6.30
CA LEU A 22 17.42 11.95 -7.62
C LEU A 22 17.92 13.14 -8.45
N PRO A 23 18.95 12.96 -9.30
CA PRO A 23 19.33 13.97 -10.30
C PRO A 23 18.13 14.38 -11.15
N ALA A 24 18.11 15.65 -11.60
CA ALA A 24 16.96 16.23 -12.31
C ALA A 24 16.61 15.44 -13.58
N GLU A 25 17.62 14.97 -14.30
CA GLU A 25 17.52 14.13 -15.50
C GLU A 25 17.01 12.71 -15.24
N ALA A 26 17.07 12.24 -13.99
CA ALA A 26 16.58 10.93 -13.55
C ALA A 26 15.21 11.00 -12.87
N MET A 27 14.70 12.21 -12.62
CA MET A 27 13.41 12.43 -11.97
C MET A 27 12.26 11.95 -12.88
N PRO A 28 11.38 11.06 -12.41
CA PRO A 28 10.20 10.64 -13.17
C PRO A 28 9.24 11.81 -13.36
N ARG A 29 8.67 11.94 -14.56
CA ARG A 29 7.76 13.04 -14.92
C ARG A 29 6.30 12.67 -14.74
N THR A 30 5.99 11.38 -14.75
CA THR A 30 4.62 10.86 -14.69
C THR A 30 4.52 9.64 -13.79
N VAL A 31 3.31 9.37 -13.27
CA VAL A 31 3.05 8.17 -12.45
C VAL A 31 3.34 6.87 -13.21
N PRO A 32 2.97 6.70 -14.49
CA PRO A 32 3.37 5.52 -15.26
C PRO A 32 4.88 5.35 -15.37
N GLU A 33 5.62 6.43 -15.61
CA GLU A 33 7.09 6.38 -15.64
C GLU A 33 7.67 6.00 -14.27
N GLY A 34 7.16 6.57 -13.17
CA GLY A 34 7.56 6.18 -11.82
C GLY A 34 7.26 4.70 -11.55
N SER A 35 6.09 4.21 -11.97
CA SER A 35 5.71 2.81 -11.83
C SER A 35 6.64 1.86 -12.61
N GLN A 36 7.14 2.29 -13.77
CA GLN A 36 8.15 1.53 -14.53
C GLN A 36 9.49 1.49 -13.78
N ILE A 37 9.93 2.61 -13.18
CA ILE A 37 11.13 2.62 -12.32
C ILE A 37 10.94 1.68 -11.13
N ALA A 38 9.78 1.71 -10.48
CA ALA A 38 9.47 0.80 -9.37
C ALA A 38 9.53 -0.68 -9.77
N ALA A 39 9.02 -1.03 -10.96
CA ALA A 39 9.15 -2.39 -11.48
C ALA A 39 10.62 -2.81 -11.67
N LEU A 40 11.45 -1.92 -12.23
CA LEU A 40 12.90 -2.17 -12.38
C LEU A 40 13.61 -2.31 -11.03
N VAL A 41 13.20 -1.54 -10.01
CA VAL A 41 13.73 -1.70 -8.64
C VAL A 41 13.41 -3.10 -8.12
N LEU A 42 12.15 -3.53 -8.23
CA LEU A 42 11.74 -4.86 -7.75
C LEU A 42 12.47 -6.00 -8.49
N GLU A 43 12.63 -5.88 -9.81
CA GLU A 43 13.38 -6.83 -10.63
C GLU A 43 14.83 -6.95 -10.17
N ARG A 44 15.51 -5.81 -9.97
CA ARG A 44 16.91 -5.76 -9.47
C ARG A 44 17.07 -6.41 -8.11
N LEU A 45 16.09 -6.25 -7.24
CA LEU A 45 16.09 -6.82 -5.89
C LEU A 45 15.63 -8.29 -5.86
N GLY A 46 15.23 -8.86 -7.00
CA GLY A 46 14.63 -10.20 -7.05
C GLY A 46 13.32 -10.32 -6.27
N MET A 47 12.61 -9.20 -6.06
CA MET A 47 11.38 -9.16 -5.29
C MET A 47 10.17 -9.35 -6.22
N VAL A 48 9.43 -10.44 -6.01
CA VAL A 48 8.23 -10.75 -6.77
C VAL A 48 6.98 -10.27 -6.02
N PRO A 49 6.18 -9.35 -6.59
CA PRO A 49 4.92 -8.95 -5.97
C PRO A 49 3.88 -10.07 -5.96
N CYS A 50 3.19 -10.22 -4.83
CA CYS A 50 2.00 -11.07 -4.71
C CYS A 50 0.70 -10.29 -4.90
N GLY A 51 0.78 -9.00 -5.22
CA GLY A 51 -0.40 -8.15 -5.37
C GLY A 51 -0.12 -6.69 -5.65
N LEU A 52 -1.19 -5.90 -5.71
CA LEU A 52 -1.17 -4.45 -5.90
C LEU A 52 -1.89 -3.73 -4.77
N ARG A 53 -1.28 -2.64 -4.30
CA ARG A 53 -1.81 -1.69 -3.35
C ARG A 53 -2.12 -0.39 -4.07
N LEU A 54 -3.30 0.18 -3.82
CA LEU A 54 -3.63 1.54 -4.24
C LEU A 54 -3.83 2.43 -3.02
N ALA A 55 -3.04 3.50 -2.94
CA ALA A 55 -3.01 4.37 -1.77
C ALA A 55 -3.03 5.84 -2.15
N PRO A 56 -3.51 6.74 -1.26
CA PRO A 56 -3.33 8.16 -1.46
C PRO A 56 -1.84 8.52 -1.46
N GLY A 57 -1.45 9.43 -2.33
CA GLY A 57 -0.13 10.02 -2.37
C GLY A 57 -0.20 11.54 -2.52
N PRO A 58 0.93 12.18 -2.90
CA PRO A 58 1.00 13.61 -3.09
C PRO A 58 -0.05 14.13 -4.09
N GLU A 59 -0.45 15.39 -3.91
CA GLU A 59 -1.40 16.09 -4.80
C GLU A 59 -2.80 15.45 -4.86
N GLY A 60 -3.16 14.62 -3.86
CA GLY A 60 -4.44 13.90 -3.84
C GLY A 60 -4.55 12.79 -4.89
N ARG A 61 -3.45 12.45 -5.57
CA ARG A 61 -3.43 11.35 -6.54
C ARG A 61 -3.31 10.01 -5.82
N THR A 62 -3.87 8.97 -6.43
CA THR A 62 -3.62 7.60 -5.97
C THR A 62 -2.34 7.06 -6.61
N ILE A 63 -1.55 6.36 -5.80
CA ILE A 63 -0.25 5.80 -6.18
C ILE A 63 -0.34 4.29 -6.09
N PRO A 64 -0.07 3.56 -7.18
CA PRO A 64 0.08 2.12 -7.12
C PRO A 64 1.39 1.75 -6.43
N GLY A 65 1.35 0.71 -5.60
CA GLY A 65 2.51 0.08 -4.99
C GLY A 65 2.41 -1.43 -5.08
N ALA A 66 3.56 -2.11 -5.05
CA ALA A 66 3.59 -3.56 -4.97
C ALA A 66 3.22 -4.04 -3.56
N VAL A 67 2.58 -5.20 -3.48
CA VAL A 67 2.43 -5.96 -2.24
C VAL A 67 3.41 -7.11 -2.29
N LEU A 68 4.23 -7.26 -1.23
CA LEU A 68 5.18 -8.36 -1.09
C LEU A 68 4.75 -9.26 0.06
N GLU A 69 4.80 -10.57 -0.13
CA GLU A 69 4.39 -11.55 0.90
C GLU A 69 5.21 -11.40 2.19
N ALA A 70 6.53 -11.22 2.07
CA ALA A 70 7.44 -11.00 3.19
C ALA A 70 7.17 -9.72 4.00
N ARG A 71 6.25 -8.86 3.55
CA ARG A 71 5.86 -7.61 4.21
C ARG A 71 4.44 -7.66 4.77
N LEU A 72 3.79 -8.81 4.70
CA LEU A 72 2.51 -9.07 5.35
C LEU A 72 2.77 -9.51 6.79
N LEU A 73 2.16 -8.80 7.74
CA LEU A 73 2.29 -9.03 9.16
C LEU A 73 0.93 -9.42 9.76
N PRO A 74 0.91 -10.24 10.82
CA PRO A 74 -0.33 -10.61 11.50
C PRO A 74 -0.88 -9.46 12.34
N ASP A 75 -2.19 -9.49 12.60
CA ASP A 75 -2.86 -8.60 13.57
C ASP A 75 -2.12 -8.54 14.91
N GLY A 76 -1.95 -7.33 15.45
CA GLY A 76 -1.23 -7.08 16.70
C GLY A 76 0.29 -7.02 16.56
N ALA A 77 0.83 -7.03 15.33
CA ALA A 77 2.26 -6.89 15.11
C ALA A 77 2.84 -5.62 15.76
N SER A 78 4.04 -5.76 16.32
CA SER A 78 4.86 -4.66 16.82
C SER A 78 5.85 -4.23 15.74
N ILE A 79 5.82 -2.95 15.38
CA ILE A 79 6.59 -2.38 14.27
C ILE A 79 7.69 -1.50 14.85
N ALA A 80 8.94 -1.82 14.54
CA ALA A 80 10.08 -1.00 14.93
C ALA A 80 10.07 0.31 14.11
N LEU A 81 9.66 1.41 14.74
CA LEU A 81 9.51 2.70 14.06
C LEU A 81 10.85 3.22 13.52
N ALA A 82 11.94 2.93 14.23
CA ALA A 82 13.30 3.30 13.83
C ALA A 82 13.76 2.66 12.49
N ALA A 83 13.13 1.56 12.07
CA ALA A 83 13.40 0.92 10.78
C ALA A 83 12.64 1.55 9.61
N LEU A 84 11.71 2.46 9.89
CA LEU A 84 10.87 3.10 8.88
C LEU A 84 11.25 4.57 8.70
N ARG A 85 11.32 4.99 7.45
CA ARG A 85 11.61 6.38 7.10
C ARG A 85 10.36 7.07 6.60
N HIS A 86 10.06 8.21 7.20
CA HIS A 86 8.84 9.00 6.97
C HIS A 86 7.57 8.13 7.02
N PRO A 87 7.38 7.34 8.10
CA PRO A 87 6.29 6.38 8.16
C PRO A 87 4.94 7.07 8.21
N SER A 88 3.95 6.41 7.64
CA SER A 88 2.55 6.77 7.84
C SER A 88 1.70 5.52 7.91
N VAL A 89 0.64 5.56 8.70
CA VAL A 89 -0.30 4.46 8.88
C VAL A 89 -1.68 4.88 8.42
N ALA A 90 -2.35 4.02 7.65
CA ALA A 90 -3.69 4.23 7.14
C ALA A 90 -4.52 2.94 7.25
N PRO A 91 -5.84 3.02 7.38
CA PRO A 91 -6.69 1.85 7.35
C PRO A 91 -6.81 1.36 5.90
N ALA A 92 -6.86 0.05 5.70
CA ALA A 92 -6.97 -0.55 4.38
C ALA A 92 -7.86 -1.79 4.43
N VAL A 93 -8.30 -2.25 3.25
CA VAL A 93 -8.86 -3.58 3.08
C VAL A 93 -8.02 -4.33 2.06
N LEU A 94 -7.66 -5.55 2.42
CA LEU A 94 -6.96 -6.50 1.57
C LEU A 94 -7.97 -7.53 1.08
N GLY A 95 -8.09 -7.70 -0.23
CA GLY A 95 -8.85 -8.76 -0.85
C GLY A 95 -7.93 -9.78 -1.51
N VAL A 96 -8.21 -11.07 -1.30
CA VAL A 96 -7.58 -12.17 -2.04
C VAL A 96 -8.48 -12.50 -3.22
N LEU A 97 -7.96 -12.43 -4.45
CA LEU A 97 -8.73 -12.68 -5.66
C LEU A 97 -9.14 -14.16 -5.74
N ALA A 98 -10.41 -14.41 -6.07
CA ALA A 98 -10.93 -15.77 -6.32
C ALA A 98 -10.72 -16.23 -7.77
N GLU A 99 -10.39 -15.31 -8.67
CA GLU A 99 -10.20 -15.56 -10.09
C GLU A 99 -9.19 -14.55 -10.66
N ASP A 100 -8.71 -14.81 -11.87
CA ASP A 100 -7.83 -13.90 -12.59
C ASP A 100 -8.50 -12.56 -12.82
N LEU A 101 -7.82 -11.49 -12.40
CA LEU A 101 -8.14 -10.13 -12.78
C LEU A 101 -7.56 -9.81 -14.17
N SER A 102 -8.32 -10.17 -15.21
CA SER A 102 -7.93 -9.93 -16.61
C SER A 102 -7.74 -8.45 -16.96
N ARG A 103 -6.77 -8.18 -17.84
CA ARG A 103 -6.48 -6.84 -18.39
C ARG A 103 -7.64 -6.23 -19.19
N ARG A 104 -8.51 -7.07 -19.76
CA ARG A 104 -9.55 -6.66 -20.73
C ARG A 104 -10.96 -6.67 -20.17
N ASP A 105 -11.16 -7.34 -19.05
CA ASP A 105 -12.45 -7.43 -18.40
C ASP A 105 -12.62 -6.22 -17.46
N GLU A 106 -13.79 -5.60 -17.45
CA GLU A 106 -14.12 -4.49 -16.55
C GLU A 106 -15.05 -4.90 -15.40
N SER A 107 -15.43 -6.18 -15.35
CA SER A 107 -16.25 -6.77 -14.30
C SER A 107 -15.75 -6.41 -12.89
N PRO A 108 -16.62 -6.38 -11.87
CA PRO A 108 -16.16 -6.24 -10.49
C PRO A 108 -15.22 -7.38 -10.10
N PRO A 109 -14.11 -7.12 -9.37
CA PRO A 109 -13.23 -8.18 -8.90
C PRO A 109 -13.97 -9.13 -7.95
N VAL A 110 -13.78 -10.43 -8.15
CA VAL A 110 -14.32 -11.48 -7.26
C VAL A 110 -13.26 -11.88 -6.23
N PHE A 111 -13.66 -11.93 -4.96
CA PHE A 111 -12.75 -12.19 -3.84
C PHE A 111 -13.06 -13.50 -3.14
N ALA A 112 -12.02 -14.28 -2.88
CA ALA A 112 -12.08 -15.48 -2.04
C ALA A 112 -12.24 -15.10 -0.56
N SER A 113 -11.58 -14.02 -0.15
CA SER A 113 -11.72 -13.44 1.19
C SER A 113 -11.38 -11.95 1.18
N LEU A 114 -11.96 -11.24 2.14
CA LEU A 114 -11.60 -9.87 2.50
C LEU A 114 -11.01 -9.86 3.91
N HIS A 115 -10.05 -8.97 4.14
CA HIS A 115 -9.36 -8.80 5.40
C HIS A 115 -9.33 -7.31 5.78
N PRO A 116 -9.65 -6.96 7.04
CA PRO A 116 -9.31 -5.64 7.54
C PRO A 116 -7.79 -5.52 7.61
N ALA A 117 -7.22 -4.40 7.20
CA ALA A 117 -5.77 -4.19 7.18
C ALA A 117 -5.37 -2.80 7.69
N LEU A 118 -4.13 -2.70 8.17
CA LEU A 118 -3.42 -1.43 8.31
C LEU A 118 -2.31 -1.40 7.28
N ASP A 119 -2.31 -0.34 6.51
CA ASP A 119 -1.22 0.01 5.63
C ASP A 119 -0.21 0.87 6.38
N ILE A 120 1.05 0.45 6.42
CA ILE A 120 2.16 1.24 6.95
C ILE A 120 3.09 1.56 5.79
N ALA A 121 2.98 2.76 5.24
CA ALA A 121 3.83 3.23 4.17
C ALA A 121 5.16 3.78 4.73
N ALA A 122 6.25 3.56 3.99
CA ALA A 122 7.57 4.11 4.28
C ALA A 122 8.32 4.48 2.99
N TRP A 123 9.06 5.59 3.03
CA TRP A 123 9.79 6.16 1.90
C TRP A 123 11.29 5.91 2.05
N ARG A 124 12.04 5.76 0.95
CA ARG A 124 13.51 5.56 1.02
C ARG A 124 14.29 6.84 0.76
N LEU A 125 13.66 7.82 0.13
CA LEU A 125 14.23 9.15 -0.04
C LEU A 125 14.44 9.83 1.32
N ARG A 126 15.51 10.63 1.42
CA ARG A 126 15.83 11.44 2.61
C ARG A 126 14.67 12.37 2.97
N ASP A 127 13.97 12.91 1.99
CA ASP A 127 12.82 13.79 2.12
C ASP A 127 11.59 13.08 1.52
N PRO A 128 10.36 13.25 2.06
CA PRO A 128 9.17 12.63 1.48
C PRO A 128 8.99 13.03 0.00
N PRO A 129 8.50 12.12 -0.87
CA PRO A 129 8.29 12.44 -2.28
C PRO A 129 7.38 13.65 -2.46
N SER A 130 7.86 14.66 -3.19
CA SER A 130 7.11 15.90 -3.44
C SER A 130 6.11 15.79 -4.59
N THR A 131 6.22 14.76 -5.44
CA THR A 131 5.32 14.54 -6.59
C THR A 131 4.81 13.11 -6.61
N ALA A 132 3.65 12.91 -7.25
CA ALA A 132 3.08 11.58 -7.44
C ALA A 132 3.98 10.65 -8.29
N ALA A 133 4.70 11.20 -9.27
CA ALA A 133 5.63 10.44 -10.11
C ALA A 133 6.80 9.89 -9.29
N LEU A 134 7.36 10.72 -8.41
CA LEU A 134 8.44 10.33 -7.51
C LEU A 134 7.95 9.33 -6.44
N ALA A 135 6.75 9.53 -5.90
CA ALA A 135 6.13 8.58 -4.97
C ALA A 135 5.93 7.20 -5.62
N ALA A 136 5.51 7.17 -6.89
CA ALA A 136 5.38 5.92 -7.65
C ALA A 136 6.75 5.25 -7.86
N ALA A 137 7.78 6.00 -8.25
CA ALA A 137 9.15 5.48 -8.39
C ALA A 137 9.71 4.95 -7.06
N ASP A 138 9.41 5.62 -5.96
CA ASP A 138 9.69 5.15 -4.61
C ASP A 138 8.66 4.08 -4.18
N LEU A 139 8.48 3.05 -5.02
CA LEU A 139 7.69 1.82 -4.81
C LEU A 139 6.28 2.07 -4.22
N GLY A 140 5.67 3.23 -4.49
CA GLY A 140 4.40 3.62 -3.89
C GLY A 140 4.41 3.60 -2.37
N GLY A 141 5.56 3.87 -1.74
CA GLY A 141 5.71 3.88 -0.28
C GLY A 141 5.77 2.49 0.33
N LEU A 142 6.28 1.49 -0.40
CA LEU A 142 6.46 0.11 0.10
C LEU A 142 6.99 0.08 1.54
N GLY A 143 6.13 -0.37 2.46
CA GLY A 143 6.43 -0.55 3.87
C GLY A 143 5.93 -1.91 4.34
N LEU A 144 4.89 -1.94 5.17
CA LEU A 144 4.32 -3.14 5.78
C LEU A 144 2.79 -3.11 5.66
N LEU A 145 2.18 -4.29 5.61
CA LEU A 145 0.72 -4.45 5.70
C LEU A 145 0.41 -5.36 6.87
N VAL A 146 -0.30 -4.85 7.86
CA VAL A 146 -0.79 -5.66 8.98
C VAL A 146 -2.19 -6.14 8.65
N VAL A 147 -2.39 -7.46 8.63
CA VAL A 147 -3.58 -8.10 8.08
C VAL A 147 -4.35 -8.80 9.19
N GLY A 148 -5.61 -8.42 9.33
CA GLY A 148 -6.55 -9.04 10.25
C GLY A 148 -7.18 -10.32 9.71
N ARG A 149 -8.11 -10.86 10.49
CA ARG A 149 -8.77 -12.13 10.19
C ARG A 149 -9.56 -12.08 8.86
N ALA A 150 -9.39 -13.12 8.06
CA ALA A 150 -10.12 -13.32 6.81
C ALA A 150 -11.63 -13.46 7.04
N LYS A 151 -12.43 -12.92 6.12
CA LYS A 151 -13.87 -13.17 6.02
C LYS A 151 -14.28 -13.40 4.57
N ARG A 152 -15.02 -14.48 4.33
CA ARG A 152 -15.67 -14.74 3.04
C ARG A 152 -16.94 -13.91 2.97
N MET A 153 -16.92 -12.84 2.20
CA MET A 153 -18.07 -11.97 1.96
C MET A 153 -17.87 -11.14 0.69
N ALA A 154 -18.97 -10.75 0.05
CA ALA A 154 -18.91 -9.79 -1.04
C ALA A 154 -18.52 -8.40 -0.51
N PRO A 155 -17.79 -7.58 -1.30
CA PRO A 155 -17.59 -6.17 -0.99
C PRO A 155 -18.93 -5.44 -0.81
N ALA A 156 -19.05 -4.69 0.27
CA ALA A 156 -20.22 -3.87 0.57
C ALA A 156 -19.78 -2.59 1.30
N PRO A 157 -20.57 -1.49 1.22
CA PRO A 157 -20.30 -0.29 2.00
C PRO A 157 -20.14 -0.60 3.49
N LEU A 158 -19.18 0.07 4.14
CA LEU A 158 -18.83 -0.20 5.54
C LEU A 158 -18.70 1.08 6.37
N ARG A 159 -18.71 0.91 7.70
CA ARG A 159 -18.38 1.95 8.67
C ARG A 159 -16.95 1.75 9.13
N LEU A 160 -16.12 2.77 8.94
CA LEU A 160 -14.70 2.74 9.27
C LEU A 160 -14.38 3.70 10.43
N GLY A 161 -13.78 3.18 11.49
CA GLY A 161 -13.11 3.99 12.52
C GLY A 161 -11.61 3.69 12.56
N PHE A 162 -10.74 4.71 12.56
CA PHE A 162 -9.28 4.57 12.46
C PHE A 162 -8.50 5.67 13.23
N GLY A 163 -7.29 5.33 13.76
CA GLY A 163 -6.48 6.18 14.67
C GLY A 163 -5.79 5.40 15.82
N PRO A 164 -5.31 6.11 16.88
CA PRO A 164 -4.64 5.53 18.07
C PRO A 164 -5.59 4.82 19.05
N ALA A 165 -5.25 3.61 19.50
CA ALA A 165 -6.06 2.77 20.39
C ALA A 165 -6.43 3.51 21.70
N GLY A 166 -7.58 3.16 22.28
CA GLY A 166 -8.12 3.82 23.48
C GLY A 166 -8.84 5.15 23.22
N VAL A 167 -8.67 5.77 22.05
CA VAL A 167 -9.39 7.00 21.67
C VAL A 167 -10.72 6.66 21.01
N ARG A 168 -11.84 7.23 21.49
CA ARG A 168 -13.16 7.09 20.85
C ARG A 168 -13.18 7.84 19.52
N ARG A 169 -13.70 7.20 18.46
CA ARG A 169 -13.69 7.78 17.10
C ARG A 169 -15.03 7.69 16.43
N GLN A 170 -15.30 8.71 15.62
CA GLN A 170 -16.44 8.69 14.71
C GLN A 170 -16.16 7.66 13.60
N SER A 171 -17.15 6.81 13.35
CA SER A 171 -17.08 5.87 12.23
C SER A 171 -17.66 6.53 10.99
N ASN A 172 -16.86 6.63 9.93
CA ASN A 172 -17.24 7.25 8.68
C ASN A 172 -17.73 6.18 7.69
N PRO A 173 -18.76 6.48 6.88
CA PRO A 173 -19.15 5.57 5.79
C PRO A 173 -18.04 5.54 4.73
N VAL A 174 -17.78 4.35 4.19
CA VAL A 174 -16.81 4.11 3.11
C VAL A 174 -17.45 3.20 2.06
N ASP A 175 -17.34 3.60 0.80
CA ASP A 175 -17.73 2.79 -0.36
C ASP A 175 -16.58 1.82 -0.71
N LEU A 176 -16.55 0.68 -0.01
CA LEU A 176 -15.55 -0.35 -0.25
C LEU A 176 -15.60 -0.92 -1.68
N PRO A 177 -16.78 -1.24 -2.27
CA PRO A 177 -16.86 -1.65 -3.66
C PRO A 177 -16.17 -0.68 -4.63
N ALA A 178 -16.44 0.63 -4.51
CA ALA A 178 -15.82 1.62 -5.38
C ALA A 178 -14.29 1.68 -5.20
N ALA A 179 -13.81 1.62 -3.95
CA ALA A 179 -12.38 1.63 -3.65
C ALA A 179 -11.65 0.40 -4.23
N LEU A 180 -12.23 -0.80 -4.09
CA LEU A 180 -11.69 -2.03 -4.66
C LEU A 180 -11.76 -2.03 -6.20
N GLN A 181 -12.82 -1.48 -6.79
CA GLN A 181 -12.92 -1.32 -8.25
C GLN A 181 -11.84 -0.37 -8.79
N GLN A 182 -11.50 0.70 -8.05
CA GLN A 182 -10.44 1.62 -8.44
C GLN A 182 -9.06 0.94 -8.37
N ALA A 183 -8.81 0.15 -7.32
CA ALA A 183 -7.61 -0.67 -7.20
C ALA A 183 -7.52 -1.69 -8.35
N ALA A 184 -8.63 -2.39 -8.64
CA ALA A 184 -8.70 -3.39 -9.71
C ALA A 184 -8.42 -2.77 -11.08
N SER A 185 -9.06 -1.64 -11.40
CA SER A 185 -8.80 -0.89 -12.63
C SER A 185 -7.33 -0.50 -12.77
N THR A 186 -6.65 -0.19 -11.66
CA THR A 186 -5.22 0.12 -11.66
C THR A 186 -4.37 -1.12 -11.92
N ALA A 187 -4.69 -2.24 -11.27
CA ALA A 187 -4.04 -3.52 -11.52
C ALA A 187 -4.20 -3.99 -12.98
N ARG A 188 -5.38 -3.82 -13.58
CA ARG A 188 -5.63 -4.15 -15.00
C ARG A 188 -4.71 -3.38 -15.94
N ARG A 189 -4.58 -2.06 -15.73
CA ARG A 189 -3.65 -1.21 -16.48
C ARG A 189 -2.19 -1.62 -16.29
N ALA A 190 -1.84 -2.17 -15.13
CA ALA A 190 -0.52 -2.70 -14.84
C ALA A 190 -0.27 -4.12 -15.38
N GLY A 191 -1.28 -4.76 -15.98
CA GLY A 191 -1.13 -6.08 -16.57
C GLY A 191 -2.03 -7.17 -15.97
N GLY A 192 -2.97 -6.81 -15.11
CA GLY A 192 -3.84 -7.77 -14.42
C GLY A 192 -3.15 -8.44 -13.23
N LEU A 193 -3.89 -9.32 -12.57
CA LEU A 193 -3.40 -10.13 -11.44
C LEU A 193 -3.98 -11.53 -11.56
N PRO A 194 -3.24 -12.59 -11.18
CA PRO A 194 -3.77 -13.95 -11.19
C PRO A 194 -4.72 -14.22 -10.00
N GLU A 195 -5.47 -15.31 -10.07
CA GLU A 195 -6.16 -15.91 -8.92
C GLU A 195 -5.20 -16.06 -7.72
N GLY A 196 -5.72 -15.81 -6.51
CA GLY A 196 -4.94 -15.88 -5.28
C GLY A 196 -4.05 -14.66 -5.02
N ALA A 197 -3.86 -13.77 -6.00
CA ALA A 197 -3.15 -12.52 -5.78
C ALA A 197 -3.95 -11.56 -4.89
N VAL A 198 -3.23 -10.61 -4.31
CA VAL A 198 -3.77 -9.63 -3.37
C VAL A 198 -4.07 -8.31 -4.05
N LEU A 199 -5.23 -7.74 -3.72
CA LEU A 199 -5.60 -6.37 -4.07
C LEU A 199 -5.90 -5.57 -2.80
N VAL A 200 -5.19 -4.46 -2.60
CA VAL A 200 -5.32 -3.62 -1.40
C VAL A 200 -5.85 -2.24 -1.77
N ALA A 201 -6.91 -1.83 -1.09
CA ALA A 201 -7.43 -0.47 -1.13
C ALA A 201 -7.20 0.22 0.22
N VAL A 202 -6.46 1.34 0.21
CA VAL A 202 -6.27 2.18 1.40
C VAL A 202 -7.43 3.16 1.53
N LEU A 203 -8.06 3.21 2.70
CA LEU A 203 -9.39 3.78 2.94
C LEU A 203 -9.32 5.00 3.87
N GLY A 204 -8.76 6.11 3.41
CA GLY A 204 -8.78 7.38 4.14
C GLY A 204 -7.40 7.95 4.44
N PRO A 205 -7.32 8.97 5.31
CA PRO A 205 -6.09 9.71 5.52
C PRO A 205 -5.06 8.88 6.30
N ALA A 206 -3.80 9.05 5.93
CA ALA A 206 -2.68 8.49 6.66
C ALA A 206 -2.31 9.38 7.86
N ILE A 207 -1.84 8.77 8.93
CA ILE A 207 -1.39 9.42 10.16
C ILE A 207 0.07 9.06 10.38
N VAL A 208 0.91 10.02 10.79
CA VAL A 208 2.29 9.73 11.19
C VAL A 208 2.26 9.05 12.57
N PRO A 209 2.74 7.80 12.71
CA PRO A 209 2.76 7.12 14.00
C PRO A 209 3.86 7.68 14.90
N ALA A 210 3.60 7.67 16.21
CA ALA A 210 4.58 7.98 17.25
C ALA A 210 4.98 6.68 17.98
N ALA A 211 6.23 6.62 18.45
CA ALA A 211 6.72 5.50 19.25
C ALA A 211 5.86 5.28 20.51
N GLY A 212 5.65 4.02 20.87
CA GLY A 212 4.78 3.61 21.98
C GLY A 212 3.27 3.67 21.67
N THR A 213 2.86 3.99 20.44
CA THR A 213 1.43 4.09 20.08
C THR A 213 0.93 2.81 19.43
N GLU A 214 -0.25 2.33 19.81
CA GLU A 214 -1.00 1.31 19.07
C GLU A 214 -2.03 1.99 18.17
N PHE A 215 -2.14 1.58 16.91
CA PHE A 215 -3.23 1.96 16.01
C PHE A 215 -4.23 0.82 15.85
N SER A 216 -5.50 1.18 15.63
CA SER A 216 -6.55 0.21 15.31
C SER A 216 -7.51 0.75 14.27
N ALA A 217 -7.90 -0.12 13.35
CA ALA A 217 -8.97 0.14 12.37
C ALA A 217 -10.11 -0.87 12.56
N SER A 218 -11.35 -0.36 12.61
CA SER A 218 -12.58 -1.16 12.77
C SER A 218 -13.47 -0.95 11.56
N PHE A 219 -13.87 -2.03 10.89
CA PHE A 219 -14.57 -2.07 9.60
C PHE A 219 -15.98 -2.66 9.71
N GLY A 220 -16.64 -2.46 10.85
CA GLY A 220 -17.96 -3.04 11.14
C GLY A 220 -17.94 -4.56 11.02
N VAL A 221 -18.75 -5.10 10.10
CA VAL A 221 -18.92 -6.54 9.89
C VAL A 221 -17.67 -7.26 9.38
N LEU A 222 -16.71 -6.55 8.77
CA LEU A 222 -15.45 -7.14 8.30
C LEU A 222 -14.49 -7.43 9.47
N GLY A 223 -14.66 -6.74 10.60
CA GLY A 223 -13.86 -6.95 11.81
C GLY A 223 -12.90 -5.80 12.10
N ARG A 224 -11.81 -6.11 12.78
CA ARG A 224 -10.81 -5.15 13.28
C ARG A 224 -9.41 -5.67 13.03
N VAL A 225 -8.45 -4.74 12.98
CA VAL A 225 -7.01 -4.99 12.96
C VAL A 225 -6.29 -3.93 13.81
N ARG A 226 -5.10 -4.27 14.31
CA ARG A 226 -4.26 -3.44 15.18
C ARG A 226 -2.78 -3.62 14.86
N ALA A 227 -1.99 -2.59 15.16
CA ALA A 227 -0.54 -2.65 15.13
C ALA A 227 0.06 -1.69 16.16
N GLY A 228 1.09 -2.14 16.87
CA GLY A 228 1.88 -1.32 17.78
C GLY A 228 3.11 -0.73 17.08
N PHE A 229 3.55 0.46 17.48
CA PHE A 229 4.79 1.07 17.03
C PHE A 229 5.75 1.19 18.21
N ALA A 230 6.88 0.49 18.16
CA ALA A 230 7.93 0.48 19.17
C ALA A 230 9.11 1.36 18.76
#